data_AF-A0A7K8T394-F1
#
_entry.id   AF-A0A7K8T394-F1
#
_cell.length_a   1.000
_cell.length_b   1.000
_cell.length_c   1.000
_cell.angle_alpha   90.00
_cell.angle_beta   90.00
_cell.angle_gamma   90.00
#
_symmetry.space_group_name_H-M   'P 1'
#
loop_
_entity.id
_entity.type
_entity.pdbx_description
1 polymer ?
#
loop_
_entity_poly.entity_id
_entity_poly.type
_entity_poly.pdbx_seq_one_letter_code
_entity_poly.pdbx_strand_id
1 'polypeptide(L)'
;RVFGLDIQGRDCGDEVAQWLTTFLNSEPYRLVHFEPSMMPRKSKDIISLFRTTDEVAYPDCSPVLIISEASLEDLNTRLEKKVKIEYFRPNILVTDCSTFEEDTWEEILIGDVELKGTVCCARCILTTVDPDTGVLDRKEPLETLK
;
A
#
# COMPACT_ATOMS: atom_id res chain seq x y z
N ARG A 1 11.38 7.68 -10.98
CA ARG A 1 12.01 6.90 -9.89
C ARG A 1 10.97 6.64 -8.82
N VAL A 2 10.91 5.42 -8.30
CA VAL A 2 10.00 5.01 -7.22
C VAL A 2 10.85 4.32 -6.16
N PHE A 3 10.87 4.86 -4.94
CA PHE A 3 11.78 4.46 -3.84
C PHE A 3 13.25 4.35 -4.25
N GLY A 4 13.74 5.35 -5.00
CA GLY A 4 15.14 5.40 -5.45
C GLY A 4 15.49 4.53 -6.66
N LEU A 5 14.62 3.61 -7.06
CA LEU A 5 14.80 2.74 -8.22
C LEU A 5 14.20 3.36 -9.49
N ASP A 6 14.90 3.17 -10.61
CA ASP A 6 14.40 3.57 -11.93
C ASP A 6 13.31 2.60 -12.39
N ILE A 7 12.23 3.15 -12.96
CA ILE A 7 11.13 2.41 -13.56
C ILE A 7 10.51 3.29 -14.65
N GLN A 8 10.06 2.67 -15.74
CA GLN A 8 9.41 3.34 -16.86
C GLN A 8 7.91 3.56 -16.59
N GLY A 9 7.31 4.42 -17.40
CA GLY A 9 5.88 4.61 -17.47
C GLY A 9 5.52 5.35 -18.75
N ARG A 10 4.43 4.92 -19.40
CA ARG A 10 3.88 5.58 -20.57
C ARG A 10 3.11 6.80 -20.12
N ASP A 11 3.44 7.95 -20.68
CA ASP A 11 2.76 9.20 -20.37
C ASP A 11 1.28 9.16 -20.81
N CYS A 12 0.38 9.60 -19.93
CA CYS A 12 -1.06 9.57 -20.15
C CYS A 12 -1.62 10.83 -20.87
N GLY A 13 -0.77 11.74 -21.32
CA GLY A 13 -1.15 12.92 -22.10
C GLY A 13 -1.34 14.21 -21.29
N ASP A 14 -1.40 15.32 -22.04
CA ASP A 14 -1.40 16.68 -21.48
C ASP A 14 -2.68 17.02 -20.72
N GLU A 15 -3.83 16.51 -21.17
CA GLU A 15 -5.12 16.74 -20.51
C GLU A 15 -5.11 16.21 -19.07
N VAL A 16 -4.65 14.98 -18.87
CA VAL A 16 -4.56 14.35 -17.54
C VAL A 16 -3.53 15.05 -16.67
N ALA A 17 -2.39 15.43 -17.24
CA ALA A 17 -1.36 16.19 -16.55
C ALA A 17 -1.87 17.55 -16.06
N GLN A 18 -2.58 18.27 -16.93
CA GLN A 18 -3.16 19.57 -16.58
C GLN A 18 -4.24 19.43 -15.52
N TRP A 19 -5.09 18.41 -15.59
CA TRP A 19 -6.12 18.15 -14.59
C TRP A 19 -5.51 17.92 -13.20
N LEU A 20 -4.52 17.02 -13.09
CA LEU A 20 -3.86 16.70 -11.82
C LEU A 20 -3.14 17.92 -11.22
N THR A 21 -2.37 18.63 -12.05
CA THR A 21 -1.65 19.84 -11.64
C THR A 21 -2.60 20.91 -11.12
N THR A 22 -3.74 21.09 -11.80
CA THR A 22 -4.78 22.05 -11.39
C THR A 22 -5.43 21.65 -10.08
N PHE A 23 -5.83 20.38 -9.94
CA PHE A 23 -6.50 19.88 -8.73
C PHE A 23 -5.59 19.98 -7.50
N LEU A 24 -4.33 19.59 -7.64
CA LEU A 24 -3.34 19.63 -6.56
C LEU A 24 -2.79 21.03 -6.28
N ASN A 25 -3.06 22.00 -7.18
CA ASN A 25 -2.55 23.37 -7.12
C ASN A 25 -1.04 23.41 -6.82
N SER A 26 -0.27 22.66 -7.60
CA SER A 26 1.14 22.36 -7.36
C SER A 26 2.01 22.64 -8.58
N GLU A 27 3.30 22.32 -8.46
CA GLU A 27 4.19 22.19 -9.62
C GLU A 27 3.64 21.18 -10.66
N PRO A 28 4.07 21.27 -11.93
CA PRO A 28 3.57 20.39 -12.99
C PRO A 28 3.81 18.90 -12.73
N TYR A 29 2.74 18.11 -12.80
CA TYR A 29 2.80 16.66 -12.70
C TYR A 29 2.37 15.97 -14.00
N ARG A 30 2.91 14.76 -14.22
CA ARG A 30 2.50 13.84 -15.27
C ARG A 30 1.94 12.58 -14.64
N LEU A 31 0.83 12.07 -15.18
CA LEU A 31 0.40 10.71 -14.90
C LEU A 31 1.09 9.77 -15.88
N VAL A 32 1.61 8.66 -15.37
CA VAL A 32 2.19 7.60 -16.17
C VAL A 32 1.54 6.26 -15.87
N HIS A 33 1.45 5.40 -16.87
CA HIS A 33 0.92 4.05 -16.78
C HIS A 33 2.00 3.01 -17.10
N PHE A 34 2.10 1.98 -16.27
CA PHE A 34 3.03 0.87 -16.49
C PHE A 34 2.46 -0.08 -17.54
N GLU A 35 3.29 -0.56 -18.47
CA GLU A 35 2.85 -1.52 -19.47
C GLU A 35 3.57 -2.86 -19.33
N PRO A 36 2.91 -3.99 -19.67
CA PRO A 36 3.51 -5.31 -19.52
C PRO A 36 4.82 -5.53 -20.29
N SER A 37 5.09 -4.74 -21.33
CA SER A 37 6.35 -4.79 -22.08
C SER A 37 7.52 -4.04 -21.40
N MET A 38 7.24 -3.28 -20.34
CA MET A 38 8.25 -2.54 -19.59
C MET A 38 8.90 -3.42 -18.53
N MET A 39 10.12 -3.04 -18.12
CA MET A 39 10.80 -3.74 -17.03
C MET A 39 10.18 -3.36 -15.67
N PRO A 40 9.65 -4.31 -14.90
CA PRO A 40 9.13 -4.05 -13.56
C PRO A 40 10.27 -3.85 -12.56
N ARG A 41 9.95 -3.33 -11.38
CA ARG A 41 10.84 -3.36 -10.23
C ARG A 41 10.76 -4.72 -9.57
N LYS A 42 11.83 -5.15 -8.91
CA LYS A 42 11.86 -6.40 -8.14
C LYS A 42 11.68 -6.09 -6.67
N SER A 43 10.74 -6.77 -6.02
CA SER A 43 10.50 -6.63 -4.58
C SER A 43 11.75 -6.96 -3.77
N LYS A 44 12.57 -7.91 -4.26
CA LYS A 44 13.84 -8.31 -3.65
C LYS A 44 14.89 -7.21 -3.56
N ASP A 45 14.87 -6.25 -4.48
CA ASP A 45 15.80 -5.11 -4.47
C ASP A 45 15.45 -4.10 -3.36
N ILE A 46 14.28 -4.26 -2.73
CA ILE A 46 13.77 -3.41 -1.65
C ILE A 46 13.82 -4.16 -0.31
N ILE A 47 13.33 -5.40 -0.28
CA ILE A 47 13.36 -6.28 0.91
C ILE A 47 13.86 -7.66 0.47
N SER A 48 14.95 -8.13 1.08
CA SER A 48 15.66 -9.35 0.65
C SER A 48 14.89 -10.67 0.84
N LEU A 49 13.81 -10.67 1.62
CA LEU A 49 12.94 -11.83 1.88
C LEU A 49 12.11 -12.25 0.65
N PHE A 50 11.86 -11.33 -0.29
CA PHE A 50 11.13 -11.64 -1.52
C PHE A 50 11.96 -12.50 -2.49
N ARG A 51 11.26 -13.23 -3.36
CA ARG A 51 11.89 -14.02 -4.43
C ARG A 51 12.39 -13.11 -5.54
N THR A 52 13.35 -13.60 -6.33
CA THR A 52 13.89 -12.86 -7.49
C THR A 52 12.86 -12.67 -8.62
N THR A 53 11.79 -13.46 -8.59
CA THR A 53 10.67 -13.43 -9.53
C THR A 53 9.52 -12.53 -9.08
N ASP A 54 9.59 -11.97 -7.87
CA ASP A 54 8.52 -11.11 -7.35
C ASP A 54 8.70 -9.71 -7.92
N GLU A 55 7.73 -9.32 -8.74
CA GLU A 55 7.77 -8.11 -9.55
C GLU A 55 6.61 -7.18 -9.20
N VAL A 56 6.91 -5.89 -9.13
CA VAL A 56 5.94 -4.83 -8.89
C VAL A 56 6.18 -3.66 -9.84
N ALA A 57 5.11 -2.97 -10.21
CA ALA A 57 5.21 -1.70 -10.90
C ALA A 57 5.52 -0.57 -9.89
N TYR A 58 4.50 0.21 -9.53
CA TYR A 58 4.59 1.33 -8.60
C TYR A 58 4.25 1.06 -7.12
N PRO A 59 3.69 -0.10 -6.67
CA PRO A 59 3.53 -0.39 -5.24
C PRO A 59 4.86 -0.33 -4.48
N ASP A 60 4.85 -0.01 -3.19
CA ASP A 60 6.06 0.21 -2.37
C ASP A 60 7.06 -0.93 -2.47
N CYS A 61 6.65 -2.15 -2.11
CA CYS A 61 7.51 -3.34 -2.14
C CYS A 61 6.77 -4.64 -2.47
N SER A 62 5.59 -4.88 -1.90
CA SER A 62 4.84 -6.14 -2.07
C SER A 62 3.79 -6.04 -3.19
N PRO A 63 3.52 -7.12 -3.94
CA PRO A 63 2.42 -7.16 -4.90
C PRO A 63 1.03 -7.18 -4.22
N VAL A 64 0.94 -7.71 -3.00
CA VAL A 64 -0.31 -7.84 -2.23
C VAL A 64 -0.06 -7.47 -0.77
N LEU A 65 -0.98 -6.71 -0.19
CA LEU A 65 -1.09 -6.45 1.25
C LEU A 65 -2.41 -7.03 1.77
N ILE A 66 -2.32 -7.85 2.81
CA ILE A 66 -3.45 -8.45 3.53
C ILE A 66 -3.50 -7.84 4.94
N ILE A 67 -4.71 -7.54 5.42
CA ILE A 67 -5.00 -7.10 6.79
C ILE A 67 -6.28 -7.79 7.25
N SER A 68 -6.40 -8.12 8.53
CA SER A 68 -7.67 -8.59 9.09
C SER A 68 -8.53 -7.46 9.67
N GLU A 69 -9.84 -7.65 9.64
CA GLU A 69 -10.81 -6.76 10.30
C GLU A 69 -10.56 -6.72 11.81
N ALA A 70 -10.26 -7.87 12.43
CA ALA A 70 -9.97 -7.97 13.86
C ALA A 70 -8.75 -7.11 14.26
N SER A 71 -7.71 -7.03 13.44
CA SER A 71 -6.56 -6.14 13.67
C SER A 71 -6.91 -4.66 13.61
N LEU A 72 -7.78 -4.27 12.66
CA LEU A 72 -8.27 -2.90 12.56
C LEU A 72 -9.15 -2.54 13.76
N GLU A 73 -10.03 -3.45 14.19
CA GLU A 73 -10.90 -3.26 15.34
C GLU A 73 -10.09 -3.08 16.63
N ASP A 74 -9.08 -3.92 16.87
CA ASP A 74 -8.18 -3.78 18.02
C ASP A 74 -7.53 -2.39 18.05
N LEU A 75 -6.96 -1.93 16.94
CA LEU A 75 -6.39 -0.59 16.86
C LEU A 75 -7.43 0.48 17.20
N ASN A 76 -8.65 0.35 16.68
CA ASN A 76 -9.74 1.27 16.96
C ASN A 76 -10.24 1.26 18.40
N THR A 77 -9.94 0.23 19.20
CA THR A 77 -10.19 0.26 20.66
C THR A 77 -9.21 1.16 21.41
N ARG A 78 -8.06 1.45 20.80
CA ARG A 78 -6.94 2.22 21.38
C ARG A 78 -6.88 3.67 20.90
N LEU A 79 -7.72 4.05 19.93
CA LEU A 79 -7.75 5.38 19.33
C LEU A 79 -8.94 6.22 19.81
N GLU A 80 -8.70 7.50 20.04
CA GLU A 80 -9.78 8.48 20.29
C GLU A 80 -10.61 8.72 19.02
N LYS A 81 -9.94 8.95 17.88
CA LYS A 81 -10.55 9.02 16.56
C LYS A 81 -10.32 7.70 15.83
N LYS A 82 -11.41 6.94 15.65
CA LYS A 82 -11.36 5.68 14.89
C LYS A 82 -10.94 5.92 13.44
N VAL A 83 -10.14 5.00 12.92
CA VAL A 83 -9.68 4.96 11.53
C VAL A 83 -10.38 3.85 10.77
N LYS A 84 -10.44 4.01 9.45
CA LYS A 84 -11.02 3.05 8.52
C LYS A 84 -9.91 2.23 7.84
N ILE A 85 -10.27 1.14 7.16
CA ILE A 85 -9.28 0.27 6.52
C ILE A 85 -8.50 0.99 5.40
N GLU A 86 -9.09 2.01 4.78
CA GLU A 86 -8.50 2.78 3.68
C GLU A 86 -7.24 3.55 4.09
N TYR A 87 -7.07 3.84 5.39
CA TYR A 87 -5.83 4.42 5.93
C TYR A 87 -4.63 3.47 5.74
N PHE A 88 -4.86 2.15 5.68
CA PHE A 88 -3.82 1.13 5.57
C PHE A 88 -3.65 0.55 4.17
N ARG A 89 -4.58 0.85 3.27
CA ARG A 89 -4.53 0.52 1.83
C ARG A 89 -4.26 -0.96 1.52
N PRO A 90 -4.90 -1.94 2.21
CA PRO A 90 -4.74 -3.34 1.84
C PRO A 90 -5.39 -3.63 0.49
N ASN A 91 -4.93 -4.69 -0.16
CA ASN A 91 -5.62 -5.26 -1.32
C ASN A 91 -6.71 -6.24 -0.88
N ILE A 92 -6.49 -6.96 0.22
CA ILE A 92 -7.40 -7.98 0.75
C ILE A 92 -7.66 -7.67 2.23
N LEU A 93 -8.93 -7.56 2.59
CA LEU A 93 -9.40 -7.50 3.98
C LEU A 93 -10.02 -8.85 4.32
N VAL A 94 -9.59 -9.45 5.43
CA VAL A 94 -10.08 -10.77 5.89
C VAL A 94 -10.91 -10.60 7.15
N THR A 95 -12.07 -11.25 7.21
CA THR A 95 -12.96 -11.29 8.38
C THR A 95 -12.86 -12.65 9.09
N ASP A 96 -13.51 -12.78 10.24
CA ASP A 96 -13.67 -14.05 10.96
C ASP A 96 -12.35 -14.74 11.37
N CYS A 97 -11.35 -13.95 11.78
CA CYS A 97 -10.11 -14.44 12.39
C CYS A 97 -9.79 -13.70 13.68
N SER A 98 -8.80 -14.19 14.42
CA SER A 98 -8.29 -13.54 15.63
C SER A 98 -7.52 -12.28 15.28
N THR A 99 -7.41 -11.36 16.23
CA THR A 99 -6.59 -10.14 16.10
C THR A 99 -5.14 -10.51 15.77
N PHE A 100 -4.59 -9.90 14.72
CA PHE A 100 -3.24 -10.12 14.18
C PHE A 100 -2.96 -11.55 13.69
N GLU A 101 -3.99 -12.38 13.48
CA GLU A 101 -3.79 -13.74 13.01
C GLU A 101 -3.12 -13.78 11.63
N GLU A 102 -3.31 -12.74 10.82
CA GLU A 102 -2.68 -12.59 9.51
C GLU A 102 -1.15 -12.59 9.51
N ASP A 103 -0.52 -12.23 10.64
CA ASP A 103 0.93 -12.25 10.79
C ASP A 103 1.50 -13.68 10.82
N THR A 104 0.63 -14.67 11.07
CA THR A 104 1.02 -16.09 11.18
C THR A 104 0.76 -16.88 9.90
N TRP A 105 0.06 -16.30 8.92
CA TRP A 105 -0.33 -17.00 7.70
C TRP A 105 0.84 -17.09 6.71
N GLU A 106 1.51 -18.24 6.69
CA GLU A 106 2.61 -18.51 5.77
C GLU A 106 2.13 -18.94 4.37
N GLU A 107 1.10 -19.78 4.31
CA GLU A 107 0.50 -20.29 3.08
C GLU A 107 -1.00 -20.02 3.11
N ILE A 108 -1.50 -19.31 2.10
CA ILE A 108 -2.88 -18.82 2.04
C ILE A 108 -3.49 -19.27 0.72
N LEU A 109 -4.65 -19.92 0.79
CA LEU A 109 -5.42 -20.33 -0.40
C LEU A 109 -6.75 -19.57 -0.44
N ILE A 110 -7.00 -18.85 -1.53
CA ILE A 110 -8.25 -18.14 -1.78
C ILE A 110 -8.83 -18.62 -3.12
N GLY A 111 -9.84 -19.50 -3.06
CA GLY A 111 -10.29 -20.24 -4.24
C GLY A 111 -9.15 -21.13 -4.77
N ASP A 112 -8.70 -20.86 -6.00
CA ASP A 112 -7.57 -21.57 -6.63
C ASP A 112 -6.26 -20.75 -6.61
N VAL A 113 -6.23 -19.61 -5.91
CA VAL A 113 -5.07 -18.73 -5.83
C VAL A 113 -4.28 -19.01 -4.55
N GLU A 114 -3.03 -19.42 -4.72
CA GLU A 114 -2.06 -19.59 -3.64
C GLU A 114 -1.26 -18.30 -3.43
N LEU A 115 -1.20 -17.84 -2.18
CA LEU A 115 -0.39 -16.71 -1.73
C LEU A 115 0.56 -17.17 -0.62
N LYS A 116 1.71 -16.50 -0.52
CA LYS A 116 2.70 -16.76 0.52
C LYS A 116 2.93 -15.53 1.40
N GLY A 117 2.75 -15.70 2.70
CA GLY A 117 3.17 -14.73 3.71
C GLY A 117 4.68 -14.51 3.62
N THR A 118 5.11 -13.25 3.51
CA THR A 118 6.53 -12.92 3.25
C THR A 118 7.12 -12.02 4.33
N VAL A 119 6.48 -10.88 4.61
CA VAL A 119 6.97 -9.92 5.60
C VAL A 119 5.81 -9.04 6.10
N CYS A 120 5.80 -8.71 7.38
CA CYS A 120 4.83 -7.76 7.95
C CYS A 120 5.04 -6.35 7.38
N CYS A 121 3.94 -5.62 7.18
CA CYS A 121 3.98 -4.27 6.62
C CYS A 121 4.28 -3.23 7.72
N ALA A 122 5.50 -2.69 7.70
CA ALA A 122 5.84 -1.53 8.52
C ALA A 122 5.02 -0.30 8.08
N ARG A 123 4.35 0.36 9.04
CA ARG A 123 3.48 1.50 8.75
C ARG A 123 4.26 2.81 8.75
N CYS A 124 3.87 3.71 7.85
CA CYS A 124 4.50 5.02 7.67
C CYS A 124 3.48 6.15 7.86
N ILE A 125 3.93 7.39 7.77
CA ILE A 125 3.08 8.59 7.95
C ILE A 125 1.88 8.64 6.99
N LEU A 126 1.88 7.89 5.88
CA LEU A 126 0.72 7.86 4.99
C LEU A 126 -0.53 7.28 5.65
N THR A 127 -0.39 6.49 6.72
CA THR A 127 -1.54 6.01 7.49
C THR A 127 -2.23 7.11 8.29
N THR A 128 -1.71 8.34 8.33
CA THR A 128 -2.28 9.45 9.07
C THR A 128 -3.03 10.46 8.18
N VAL A 129 -3.11 10.18 6.86
CA VAL A 129 -3.89 10.98 5.92
C VAL A 129 -5.33 10.51 5.95
N ASP A 130 -6.25 11.40 6.32
CA ASP A 130 -7.68 11.12 6.31
C ASP A 130 -8.17 10.96 4.85
N PRO A 131 -8.69 9.78 4.47
CA PRO A 131 -9.01 9.47 3.08
C PRO A 131 -10.21 10.26 2.54
N ASP A 132 -11.07 10.79 3.42
CA ASP A 132 -12.24 11.56 3.00
C ASP A 132 -11.90 13.04 2.77
N THR A 133 -10.87 13.54 3.45
CA THR A 133 -10.52 14.98 3.44
C THR A 133 -9.17 15.28 2.80
N GLY A 134 -8.28 14.29 2.66
CA GLY A 134 -6.90 14.47 2.22
C GLY A 134 -6.00 15.19 3.23
N VAL A 135 -6.48 15.41 4.47
CA VAL A 135 -5.74 16.14 5.51
C VAL A 135 -4.86 15.18 6.30
N LEU A 136 -3.59 15.55 6.46
CA LEU A 136 -2.60 14.79 7.22
C LEU A 136 -2.68 15.16 8.71
N ASP A 137 -2.96 14.17 9.56
CA ASP A 137 -2.66 14.21 10.99
C ASP A 137 -1.18 13.88 11.19
N ARG A 138 -0.44 14.61 12.03
CA ARG A 138 1.01 14.33 12.21
C ARG A 138 1.31 13.24 13.23
N LYS A 139 0.28 12.68 13.87
CA LYS A 139 0.41 11.75 14.99
C LYS A 139 -0.33 10.44 14.75
N GLU A 140 -1.66 10.50 14.69
CA GLU A 140 -2.49 9.30 14.71
C GLU A 140 -2.86 8.79 13.31
N PRO A 141 -2.96 7.47 13.11
CA PRO A 141 -2.85 6.38 14.09
C PRO A 141 -1.39 5.89 14.31
N LEU A 142 -0.39 6.58 13.76
CA LEU A 142 0.99 6.09 13.73
C LEU A 142 1.69 6.13 15.10
N GLU A 143 1.35 7.08 15.98
CA GLU A 143 1.83 7.09 17.37
C GLU A 143 1.30 5.88 18.14
N THR A 144 0.01 5.55 18.03
CA THR A 144 -0.60 4.39 18.69
C THR A 144 -0.08 3.03 18.17
N LEU A 145 0.42 2.99 16.93
CA LEU A 145 0.99 1.78 16.32
C LEU A 145 2.46 1.50 16.72
N LYS A 146 3.16 2.46 17.32
CA LYS A 146 4.55 2.32 17.78
C LYS A 146 4.64 1.77 19.19
#